data_AF-A0A2D9FQD0-F1
#
_entry.id   AF-A0A2D9FQD0-F1
#
_cell.length_a   1.000
_cell.length_b   1.000
_cell.length_c   1.000
_cell.angle_alpha   90.00
_cell.angle_beta   90.00
_cell.angle_gamma   90.00
#
_symmetry.space_group_name_H-M   'P 1'
#
loop_
_entity.id
_entity.type
_entity.pdbx_description
1 polymer ?
#
loop_
_entity_poly.entity_id
_entity_poly.type
_entity_poly.pdbx_seq_one_letter_code
_entity_poly.pdbx_strand_id
1 'polypeptide(L)'
;MVQRMNHNEEGFTLVEVLMAMAILAIVISLVSVSFVFVSGRMSAWNEQISFYNDFQILSDQLHNDLFRAEAISYTDSTLLVNFEEKQNRGYSWNNGNLKINNSSIFLPQDSVNISIMERVEDEQNVVNYTLFFRREARSMVDSATIKIRKPILWESVNIER
;
A
#
# COMPACT_ATOMS: atom_id res chain seq x y z
N MET A 1 -28.94 80.94 -1.96
CA MET A 1 -29.48 79.64 -1.52
C MET A 1 -28.32 78.68 -1.39
N VAL A 2 -28.02 78.18 -0.19
CA VAL A 2 -26.91 77.24 0.04
C VAL A 2 -27.51 75.84 0.04
N GLN A 3 -27.09 75.02 -0.92
CA GLN A 3 -27.53 73.64 -1.08
C GLN A 3 -26.93 72.79 0.05
N ARG A 4 -27.77 72.28 0.96
CA ARG A 4 -27.34 71.32 1.98
C ARG A 4 -27.18 69.96 1.31
N MET A 5 -25.97 69.43 1.30
CA MET A 5 -25.72 68.04 0.92
C MET A 5 -26.36 67.14 1.98
N ASN A 6 -27.35 66.34 1.58
CA ASN A 6 -27.86 65.23 2.38
C ASN A 6 -26.74 64.18 2.45
N HIS A 7 -26.02 64.11 3.58
CA HIS A 7 -25.12 63.00 3.85
C HIS A 7 -25.97 61.80 4.27
N ASN A 8 -26.21 60.91 3.32
CA ASN A 8 -26.78 59.58 3.58
C ASN A 8 -25.62 58.59 3.67
N GLU A 9 -24.87 58.64 4.77
CA GLU A 9 -23.85 57.64 5.07
C GLU A 9 -24.47 56.60 6.00
N GLU A 10 -24.76 55.41 5.46
CA GLU A 10 -25.07 54.23 6.25
C GLU A 10 -23.78 53.79 6.97
N GLY A 11 -23.51 54.42 8.12
CA GLY A 11 -22.37 54.08 8.97
C GLY A 11 -22.67 52.85 9.82
N PHE A 12 -21.73 51.90 9.88
CA PHE A 12 -21.80 50.77 10.81
C PHE A 12 -21.50 51.23 12.23
N THR A 13 -22.33 50.79 13.17
CA THR A 13 -22.10 50.98 14.60
C THR A 13 -20.98 50.06 15.09
N LEU A 14 -20.24 50.49 16.11
CA LEU A 14 -19.17 49.69 16.72
C LEU A 14 -19.66 48.32 17.22
N VAL A 15 -20.93 48.25 17.66
CA VAL A 15 -21.57 47.00 18.09
C VAL A 15 -21.75 46.02 16.93
N GLU A 16 -22.13 46.49 15.75
CA GLU A 16 -22.27 45.63 14.56
C GLU A 16 -20.92 45.05 14.12
N VAL A 17 -19.85 45.84 14.19
CA VAL A 17 -18.49 45.37 13.90
C VAL A 17 -18.06 44.29 14.89
N LEU A 18 -18.28 44.51 16.20
CA LEU A 18 -17.96 43.51 17.22
C LEU A 18 -18.79 42.24 17.06
N MET A 19 -20.07 42.36 16.71
CA MET A 19 -20.94 41.21 16.46
C MET A 19 -20.49 40.42 15.23
N ALA A 20 -20.11 41.11 14.14
CA ALA A 20 -19.57 40.47 12.95
C ALA A 20 -18.26 39.73 13.25
N MET A 21 -17.36 40.32 14.04
CA MET A 21 -16.12 39.67 14.48
C MET A 21 -16.38 38.43 15.34
N ALA A 22 -17.34 38.51 16.27
CA ALA A 22 -17.74 37.37 17.11
C ALA A 22 -18.30 36.21 16.27
N ILE A 23 -19.17 36.52 15.30
CA ILE A 23 -19.73 35.51 14.38
C ILE A 23 -18.62 34.90 13.52
N LEU A 24 -17.73 35.73 12.96
CA LEU A 24 -16.59 35.25 12.16
C LEU A 24 -15.67 34.33 12.95
N ALA A 25 -15.38 34.64 14.22
CA ALA A 25 -14.56 33.79 15.07
C ALA A 25 -15.18 32.39 15.26
N ILE A 26 -16.50 32.33 15.47
CA ILE A 26 -17.23 31.05 15.59
C ILE A 26 -17.18 30.27 14.27
N VAL A 27 -17.44 30.94 13.15
CA VAL A 27 -17.43 30.32 11.81
C VAL A 27 -16.05 29.75 11.49
N ILE A 28 -14.99 30.52 11.70
CA ILE A 28 -13.61 30.07 11.48
C ILE A 28 -13.30 28.86 12.35
N SER A 29 -13.67 28.89 13.64
CA SER A 29 -13.45 27.75 14.53
C SER A 29 -14.13 26.47 14.03
N LEU A 30 -15.39 26.56 13.59
CA LEU A 30 -16.13 25.41 13.06
C LEU A 30 -15.52 24.88 11.76
N VAL A 31 -15.11 25.78 10.85
CA VAL A 31 -14.44 25.40 9.60
C VAL A 31 -13.11 24.72 9.88
N SER A 32 -12.30 25.25 10.81
CA SER A 32 -11.00 24.67 11.15
C SER A 32 -11.13 23.27 11.75
N VAL A 33 -12.07 23.05 12.67
CA VAL A 33 -12.32 21.72 13.26
C VAL A 33 -12.76 20.73 12.18
N SER A 34 -13.68 21.15 11.31
CA SER A 34 -14.16 20.31 10.22
C SER A 34 -13.03 19.95 9.25
N PHE A 35 -12.19 20.94 8.90
CA PHE A 35 -11.05 20.74 8.01
C PHE A 35 -10.04 19.75 8.60
N VAL A 36 -9.63 19.92 9.87
CA VAL A 36 -8.68 19.01 10.53
C VAL A 36 -9.23 17.59 10.56
N PHE A 37 -10.52 17.43 10.88
CA PHE A 37 -11.16 16.11 10.89
C PHE A 37 -11.18 15.47 9.50
N VAL A 38 -11.60 16.22 8.47
CA VAL A 38 -11.67 15.72 7.09
C VAL A 38 -10.28 15.38 6.55
N SER A 39 -9.28 16.24 6.77
CA SER A 39 -7.90 15.99 6.33
C SER A 39 -7.31 14.76 7.00
N GLY A 40 -7.52 14.58 8.31
CA GLY A 40 -7.05 13.38 9.01
C GLY A 40 -7.69 12.10 8.48
N ARG A 41 -9.01 12.13 8.20
CA ARG A 41 -9.73 11.00 7.59
C ARG A 41 -9.25 10.71 6.17
N MET A 42 -9.00 11.75 5.38
CA MET A 42 -8.49 11.60 4.02
C MET A 42 -7.08 10.99 4.00
N SER A 43 -6.19 11.41 4.91
CA SER A 43 -4.85 10.82 5.04
C SER A 43 -4.93 9.33 5.36
N ALA A 44 -5.71 8.97 6.39
CA ALA A 44 -5.88 7.58 6.80
C ALA A 44 -6.49 6.72 5.68
N TRP A 45 -7.40 7.29 4.88
CA TRP A 45 -8.00 6.61 3.75
C TRP A 45 -7.01 6.38 2.61
N ASN A 46 -6.20 7.39 2.27
CA ASN A 46 -5.15 7.27 1.25
C ASN A 46 -4.12 6.20 1.64
N GLU A 47 -3.68 6.17 2.90
CA GLU A 47 -2.78 5.13 3.41
C GLU A 47 -3.38 3.73 3.32
N GLN A 48 -4.68 3.61 3.60
CA GLN A 48 -5.41 2.34 3.49
C GLN A 48 -5.52 1.87 2.03
N ILE A 49 -5.83 2.79 1.11
CA ILE A 49 -5.87 2.49 -0.33
C ILE A 49 -4.49 2.08 -0.82
N SER A 50 -3.44 2.83 -0.47
CA SER A 50 -2.06 2.48 -0.82
C SER A 50 -1.70 1.09 -0.29
N PHE A 51 -2.03 0.76 0.95
CA PHE A 51 -1.75 -0.55 1.54
C PHE A 51 -2.40 -1.68 0.75
N TYR A 52 -3.69 -1.52 0.41
CA TYR A 52 -4.42 -2.51 -0.37
C TYR A 52 -3.85 -2.66 -1.78
N ASN A 53 -3.54 -1.56 -2.45
CA ASN A 53 -2.98 -1.57 -3.79
C ASN A 53 -1.59 -2.22 -3.82
N ASP A 54 -0.70 -1.89 -2.87
CA ASP A 54 0.63 -2.51 -2.78
C ASP A 54 0.51 -4.03 -2.59
N PHE A 55 -0.43 -4.47 -1.74
CA PHE A 55 -0.70 -5.87 -1.52
C PHE A 55 -1.24 -6.59 -2.76
N GLN A 56 -2.22 -5.99 -3.45
CA GLN A 56 -2.81 -6.56 -4.66
C GLN A 56 -1.79 -6.67 -5.79
N ILE A 57 -1.02 -5.60 -6.04
CA ILE A 57 0.05 -5.60 -7.04
C ILE A 57 1.05 -6.71 -6.74
N LEU A 58 1.46 -6.86 -5.48
CA LEU A 58 2.38 -7.91 -5.07
C LEU A 58 1.78 -9.31 -5.25
N SER A 59 0.55 -9.54 -4.82
CA SER A 59 -0.11 -10.84 -4.93
C SER A 59 -0.30 -11.25 -6.39
N ASP A 60 -0.82 -10.35 -7.22
CA ASP A 60 -1.01 -10.59 -8.65
C ASP A 60 0.31 -10.84 -9.36
N GLN A 61 1.34 -10.05 -9.04
CA GLN A 61 2.66 -10.23 -9.62
C GLN A 61 3.27 -11.57 -9.22
N LEU A 62 3.26 -11.90 -7.92
CA LEU A 62 3.73 -13.18 -7.41
C LEU A 62 2.98 -14.36 -8.04
N HIS A 63 1.65 -14.30 -8.12
CA HIS A 63 0.82 -15.31 -8.76
C HIS A 63 1.25 -15.53 -10.21
N ASN A 64 1.35 -14.45 -10.99
CA ASN A 64 1.72 -14.53 -12.40
C ASN A 64 3.14 -15.05 -12.60
N ASP A 65 4.07 -14.65 -11.74
CA ASP A 65 5.45 -15.07 -11.82
C ASP A 65 5.60 -16.56 -11.45
N LEU A 66 4.93 -17.03 -10.41
CA LEU A 66 4.88 -18.45 -10.06
C LEU A 66 4.17 -19.30 -11.12
N PHE A 67 3.09 -18.79 -11.72
CA PHE A 67 2.36 -19.49 -12.79
C PHE A 67 3.20 -19.68 -14.05
N ARG A 68 4.07 -18.72 -14.38
CA ARG A 68 4.95 -18.73 -15.55
C ARG A 68 6.34 -19.28 -15.26
N ALA A 69 6.63 -19.65 -14.00
CA ALA A 69 7.93 -20.11 -13.59
C ALA A 69 8.29 -21.41 -14.32
N GLU A 70 9.52 -21.45 -14.85
CA GLU A 70 10.12 -22.68 -15.32
C GLU A 70 10.92 -23.36 -14.21
N ALA A 71 11.65 -22.56 -13.42
CA ALA A 71 12.34 -23.01 -12.23
C ALA A 71 12.22 -21.97 -11.12
N ILE A 72 12.24 -22.44 -9.88
CA ILE A 72 12.10 -21.62 -8.68
C ILE A 72 13.18 -22.08 -7.69
N SER A 73 13.92 -21.11 -7.14
CA SER A 73 14.80 -21.33 -5.99
C SER A 73 14.26 -20.51 -4.83
N TYR A 74 14.02 -21.16 -3.70
CA TYR A 74 13.41 -20.56 -2.52
C TYR A 74 14.30 -20.79 -1.29
N THR A 75 14.41 -19.76 -0.48
CA THR A 75 15.05 -19.78 0.84
C THR A 75 14.15 -19.07 1.85
N ASP A 76 14.55 -19.03 3.11
CA ASP A 76 13.78 -18.37 4.18
C ASP A 76 13.48 -16.88 3.92
N SER A 77 14.32 -16.20 3.13
CA SER A 77 14.17 -14.76 2.87
C SER A 77 14.28 -14.36 1.40
N THR A 78 14.45 -15.31 0.49
CA THR A 78 14.55 -15.04 -0.94
C THR A 78 13.74 -16.03 -1.77
N LEU A 79 13.21 -15.53 -2.88
CA LEU A 79 12.55 -16.32 -3.91
C LEU A 79 13.10 -15.87 -5.25
N LEU A 80 13.72 -16.78 -5.99
CA LEU A 80 14.23 -16.52 -7.32
C LEU A 80 13.41 -17.33 -8.31
N VAL A 81 12.70 -16.63 -9.18
CA VAL A 81 11.88 -17.20 -10.25
C VAL A 81 12.62 -17.06 -11.57
N ASN A 82 12.82 -18.18 -12.26
CA ASN A 82 13.43 -18.22 -13.59
C ASN A 82 12.38 -18.48 -14.67
N PHE A 83 12.45 -17.72 -15.75
CA PHE A 83 11.58 -17.82 -16.92
C PHE A 83 12.34 -18.35 -18.15
N GLU A 84 11.62 -18.87 -19.14
CA GLU A 84 12.17 -19.53 -20.34
C GLU A 84 13.16 -18.65 -21.15
N GLU A 85 13.04 -17.32 -21.10
CA GLU A 85 13.84 -16.38 -21.89
C GLU A 85 15.10 -15.85 -21.18
N LYS A 86 15.65 -16.57 -20.20
CA LYS A 86 16.76 -16.12 -19.31
C LYS A 86 16.43 -14.85 -18.52
N GLN A 87 15.16 -14.48 -18.44
CA GLN A 87 14.70 -13.47 -17.49
C GLN A 87 14.58 -14.15 -16.13
N ASN A 88 15.02 -13.45 -15.09
CA ASN A 88 14.81 -13.89 -13.72
C ASN A 88 14.16 -12.77 -12.91
N ARG A 89 13.46 -13.18 -11.87
CA ARG A 89 12.88 -12.28 -10.89
C ARG A 89 13.24 -12.75 -9.50
N GLY A 90 14.02 -11.93 -8.80
CA GLY A 90 14.41 -12.16 -7.42
C GLY A 90 13.55 -11.33 -6.48
N TYR A 91 12.85 -11.99 -5.58
CA TYR A 91 12.23 -11.41 -4.41
C TYR A 91 13.16 -11.63 -3.23
N SER A 92 13.31 -10.60 -2.40
CA SER A 92 14.00 -10.73 -1.12
C SER A 92 13.26 -9.94 -0.07
N TRP A 93 12.96 -10.54 1.07
CA TRP A 93 12.28 -9.90 2.20
C TRP A 93 13.18 -9.97 3.43
N ASN A 94 14.18 -9.08 3.46
CA ASN A 94 15.09 -8.96 4.60
C ASN A 94 14.68 -7.77 5.48
N ASN A 95 14.59 -8.00 6.79
CA ASN A 95 14.24 -6.98 7.79
C ASN A 95 12.93 -6.25 7.46
N GLY A 96 11.91 -6.99 7.08
CA GLY A 96 10.59 -6.45 6.77
C GLY A 96 10.48 -5.74 5.42
N ASN A 97 11.58 -5.52 4.69
CA ASN A 97 11.54 -4.84 3.39
C ASN A 97 11.61 -5.82 2.23
N LEU A 98 10.55 -5.86 1.44
CA LEU A 98 10.48 -6.58 0.18
C LEU A 98 11.17 -5.79 -0.93
N LYS A 99 12.13 -6.42 -1.59
CA LYS A 99 12.76 -5.95 -2.81
C LYS A 99 12.50 -6.93 -3.94
N ILE A 100 12.22 -6.39 -5.12
CA ILE A 100 12.08 -7.14 -6.37
C ILE A 100 13.23 -6.71 -7.28
N ASN A 101 14.07 -7.65 -7.71
CA ASN A 101 15.27 -7.40 -8.51
C ASN A 101 16.18 -6.33 -7.87
N ASN A 102 16.36 -6.41 -6.55
CA ASN A 102 17.08 -5.44 -5.70
C ASN A 102 16.47 -4.02 -5.67
N SER A 103 15.33 -3.79 -6.30
CA SER A 103 14.61 -2.51 -6.26
C SER A 103 13.49 -2.54 -5.21
N SER A 104 13.37 -1.47 -4.44
CA SER A 104 12.24 -1.26 -3.53
C SER A 104 11.12 -0.58 -4.30
N ILE A 105 10.11 -1.34 -4.69
CA ILE A 105 8.98 -0.83 -5.49
C ILE A 105 7.86 -0.31 -4.55
N PHE A 106 7.80 -0.85 -3.34
CA PHE A 106 6.76 -0.56 -2.36
C PHE A 106 7.28 0.32 -1.22
N LEU A 107 6.36 1.00 -0.54
CA LEU A 107 6.65 1.68 0.73
C LEU A 107 7.16 0.68 1.77
N PRO A 108 8.06 1.09 2.69
CA PRO A 108 8.63 0.20 3.71
C PRO A 108 7.55 -0.60 4.44
N GLN A 109 7.84 -1.88 4.68
CA GLN A 109 6.94 -2.77 5.40
C GLN A 109 7.57 -3.20 6.73
N ASP A 110 6.73 -3.56 7.70
CA ASP A 110 7.21 -4.06 8.99
C ASP A 110 7.61 -5.52 8.88
N SER A 111 6.84 -6.29 8.11
CA SER A 111 7.10 -7.69 7.85
C SER A 111 6.45 -8.13 6.55
N VAL A 112 7.20 -8.83 5.74
CA VAL A 112 6.71 -9.56 4.56
C VAL A 112 7.24 -10.99 4.68
N ASN A 113 6.38 -11.96 4.40
CA ASN A 113 6.78 -13.35 4.30
C ASN A 113 6.06 -14.00 3.13
N ILE A 114 6.81 -14.75 2.33
CA ILE A 114 6.29 -15.56 1.24
C ILE A 114 6.65 -16.99 1.60
N SER A 115 5.65 -17.81 1.92
CA SER A 115 5.82 -19.24 2.18
C SER A 115 5.39 -20.00 0.95
N ILE A 116 6.20 -20.96 0.49
CA ILE A 116 5.89 -21.79 -0.67
C ILE A 116 5.97 -23.27 -0.25
N MET A 117 4.95 -24.04 -0.61
CA MET A 117 4.89 -25.47 -0.39
C MET A 117 4.51 -26.17 -1.70
N GLU A 118 5.33 -27.11 -2.12
CA GLU A 118 5.06 -27.96 -3.28
C GLU A 118 4.39 -29.26 -2.86
N ARG A 119 3.45 -29.73 -3.67
CA ARG A 119 2.84 -31.05 -3.58
C ARG A 119 2.68 -31.61 -4.99
N VAL A 120 2.94 -32.90 -5.16
CA VAL A 120 2.58 -33.62 -6.38
C VAL A 120 1.18 -34.20 -6.19
N GLU A 121 0.25 -33.87 -7.07
CA GLU A 121 -1.13 -34.36 -7.06
C GLU A 121 -1.53 -34.73 -8.49
N ASP A 122 -2.01 -35.97 -8.71
CA ASP A 122 -2.44 -36.48 -10.02
C ASP A 122 -1.42 -36.27 -11.15
N GLU A 123 -0.14 -36.58 -10.91
CA GLU A 123 0.98 -36.36 -11.86
C GLU A 123 1.25 -34.89 -12.21
N GLN A 124 0.61 -33.94 -11.51
CA GLN A 124 0.82 -32.50 -11.67
C GLN A 124 1.56 -31.95 -10.45
N ASN A 125 2.51 -31.05 -10.68
CA ASN A 125 3.12 -30.29 -9.60
C ASN A 125 2.17 -29.15 -9.21
N VAL A 126 1.90 -29.03 -7.92
CA VAL A 126 1.03 -28.04 -7.33
C VAL A 126 1.85 -27.22 -6.34
N VAL A 127 1.86 -25.90 -6.54
CA VAL A 127 2.48 -24.96 -5.60
C VAL A 127 1.39 -24.24 -4.84
N ASN A 128 1.43 -24.37 -3.52
CA ASN A 128 0.70 -23.51 -2.60
C ASN A 128 1.64 -22.42 -2.14
N TYR A 129 1.22 -21.16 -2.25
CA TYR A 129 1.95 -20.08 -1.62
C TYR A 129 1.05 -19.29 -0.68
N THR A 130 1.67 -18.74 0.36
CA THR A 130 1.05 -17.82 1.32
C THR A 130 1.86 -16.55 1.35
N LEU A 131 1.21 -15.42 1.03
CA LEU A 131 1.78 -14.09 1.13
C LEU A 131 1.25 -13.43 2.39
N PHE A 132 2.15 -13.07 3.30
CA PHE A 132 1.87 -12.23 4.45
C PHE A 132 2.50 -10.87 4.26
N PHE A 133 1.72 -9.83 4.50
CA PHE A 133 2.14 -8.44 4.34
C PHE A 133 1.63 -7.60 5.50
N ARG A 134 2.53 -6.89 6.19
CA ARG A 134 2.18 -6.03 7.33
C ARG A 134 2.85 -4.67 7.22
N ARG A 135 2.07 -3.62 7.49
CA ARG A 135 2.53 -2.24 7.60
C ARG A 135 1.71 -1.52 8.66
N GLU A 136 2.38 -1.02 9.68
CA GLU A 136 1.80 -0.38 10.86
C GLU A 136 0.80 -1.32 11.57
N ALA A 137 -0.43 -0.82 11.80
CA ALA A 137 -1.53 -1.58 12.39
C ALA A 137 -2.27 -2.46 11.37
N ARG A 138 -1.85 -2.50 10.10
CA ARG A 138 -2.55 -3.19 9.01
C ARG A 138 -1.78 -4.46 8.61
N SER A 139 -2.51 -5.56 8.42
CA SER A 139 -1.95 -6.82 7.93
C SER A 139 -2.90 -7.52 6.97
N MET A 140 -2.35 -8.16 5.93
CA MET A 140 -3.08 -9.02 5.01
C MET A 140 -2.35 -10.34 4.82
N VAL A 141 -3.15 -11.39 4.62
CA VAL A 141 -2.70 -12.72 4.26
C VAL A 141 -3.52 -13.13 3.05
N ASP A 142 -2.84 -13.60 2.01
CA ASP A 142 -3.48 -14.28 0.88
C ASP A 142 -2.79 -15.61 0.64
N SER A 143 -3.54 -16.57 0.10
CA SER A 143 -3.01 -17.90 -0.20
C SER A 143 -3.68 -18.43 -1.44
N ALA A 144 -2.87 -18.94 -2.36
CA ALA A 144 -3.38 -19.52 -3.59
C ALA A 144 -2.64 -20.80 -3.94
N THR A 145 -3.37 -21.65 -4.65
CA THR A 145 -2.89 -22.93 -5.18
C THR A 145 -2.76 -22.79 -6.68
N ILE A 146 -1.56 -23.05 -7.20
CA ILE A 146 -1.23 -22.98 -8.62
C ILE A 146 -0.82 -24.37 -9.10
N LYS A 147 -1.44 -24.83 -10.18
CA LYS A 147 -1.01 -26.01 -10.94
C LYS A 147 0.04 -25.59 -11.96
N ILE A 148 1.23 -26.15 -11.85
CA ILE A 148 2.40 -25.74 -12.62
C ILE A 148 2.55 -26.68 -13.82
N ARG A 149 2.86 -26.13 -15.00
CA ARG A 149 2.94 -26.93 -16.23
C ARG A 149 4.23 -27.74 -16.35
N LYS A 150 5.31 -27.31 -15.70
CA LYS A 150 6.64 -27.95 -15.75
C LYS A 150 7.09 -28.32 -14.34
N PRO A 151 7.81 -29.44 -14.15
CA PRO A 151 8.42 -29.77 -12.88
C PRO A 151 9.45 -28.72 -12.50
N ILE A 152 9.27 -28.14 -11.32
CA ILE A 152 10.24 -27.21 -10.76
C ILE A 152 11.38 -28.06 -10.18
N LEU A 153 12.56 -27.99 -10.78
CA LEU A 153 13.77 -28.53 -10.15
C LEU A 153 14.17 -27.57 -9.02
N TRP A 154 13.78 -27.89 -7.78
CA TRP A 154 14.29 -27.20 -6.60
C TRP A 154 15.73 -27.65 -6.35
N GLU A 155 16.68 -26.75 -6.58
CA GLU A 155 17.97 -26.84 -5.90
C GLU A 155 17.85 -26.09 -4.57
N SER A 156 17.70 -26.84 -3.47
CA SER A 156 17.92 -26.26 -2.15
C SER A 156 19.38 -25.79 -2.12
N VAL A 157 19.60 -24.47 -2.12
CA VAL A 157 20.93 -23.92 -1.93
C VAL A 157 21.35 -24.29 -0.51
N ASN A 158 22.15 -25.35 -0.37
CA ASN A 158 22.78 -25.71 0.89
C ASN A 158 23.69 -24.53 1.28
N ILE A 159 23.24 -23.75 2.25
CA ILE A 159 24.10 -22.79 2.93
C ILE A 159 24.99 -23.63 3.83
N GLU A 160 26.17 -24.00 3.33
CA GLU A 160 27.25 -24.48 4.20
C GLU A 160 27.51 -23.38 5.24
N ARG A 161 27.22 -23.72 6.50
CA ARG A 161 27.46 -22.87 7.68
C ARG A 161 28.93 -22.82 8.04
#